data_AF-T1IS11-F1
#
_entry.id   AF-T1IS11-F1
#
_cell.length_a   1.000
_cell.length_b   1.000
_cell.length_c   1.000
_cell.angle_alpha   90.00
_cell.angle_beta   90.00
_cell.angle_gamma   90.00
#
_symmetry.space_group_name_H-M   'P 1'
#
loop_
_entity.id
_entity.type
_entity.pdbx_description
1 polymer ?
#
loop_
_entity_poly.entity_id
_entity_poly.type
_entity_poly.pdbx_seq_one_letter_code
_entity_poly.pdbx_strand_id
1 'polypeptide(L)'
;MAVEPRTAWSKYSNHAATHCYGLAATVLAHGGGAQRTGFPGFIAETRESAEFGRCMSAPVAGSRTTAVPGSALPLPAFPHFLYAKLVPCPDVPKLKILPGIGWDALKDKDTKQLLQVTYDQCKTTFDGKLLIPDNADAFALKSQEIEVKSSIFEHWSTYIPPTSASFKIATNVWPKESEMRQVVYRVHLTALMDDVVKGRFMQVIGALVRDKTEEAKNLTEKIVSDYGTHYSNIVDVGAVIIKEDHLKNDFLRAHDGNRQKILSASKLSLLAVGFPLEYTQDLDSSLVNEYNDAIVDKKIQNFGALNWDKGAKAEYVVAVDKSGDLLSGLVTSSNFPYYPNTLSTMLIRVKQMFNDAIRDYYERNIHRGCTQPKSSNFEFAANVDDGSCCNSITSDNLERIIERQETEISLFKQQTVYLESNHSMMKIQNLEDNFGKLTKQENEHSVKIENCEKSLITISTANNELAMAVAEDKNMLSNKIDKLENICDLQQNEMKGKLGKLENQTEKQIEDIEMNLSNKIETLEKNHVLNGNQIGFRDEYLQDKSPADD
;
A
#
# COMPACT_ATOMS: atom_id res chain seq x y z
N MET A 1 61.61 -19.85 27.69
CA MET A 1 60.66 -20.52 28.62
C MET A 1 59.58 -19.52 29.03
N ALA A 2 58.58 -19.94 29.80
CA ALA A 2 57.26 -19.31 29.83
C ALA A 2 57.04 -18.28 30.97
N VAL A 3 56.09 -17.36 30.73
CA VAL A 3 55.03 -16.91 31.66
C VAL A 3 55.42 -16.20 32.99
N GLU A 4 55.20 -14.87 33.01
CA GLU A 4 54.52 -14.10 34.08
C GLU A 4 55.13 -14.04 35.53
N PRO A 5 54.50 -13.36 36.55
CA PRO A 5 54.35 -11.89 36.57
C PRO A 5 54.49 -11.21 37.98
N ARG A 6 54.20 -9.89 38.02
CA ARG A 6 53.70 -9.05 39.16
C ARG A 6 54.67 -8.56 40.27
N THR A 7 54.20 -7.47 40.91
CA THR A 7 54.63 -6.83 42.18
C THR A 7 55.89 -5.96 42.16
N ALA A 8 56.04 -4.92 43.01
CA ALA A 8 55.06 -4.00 43.64
C ALA A 8 55.80 -2.82 44.34
N TRP A 9 55.17 -1.63 44.43
CA TRP A 9 55.52 -0.49 45.32
C TRP A 9 56.89 0.19 45.07
N SER A 10 57.21 1.37 45.65
CA SER A 10 56.46 2.63 45.86
C SER A 10 57.43 3.74 46.35
N LYS A 11 57.17 5.03 46.03
CA LYS A 11 57.51 6.18 46.91
C LYS A 11 56.90 7.51 46.45
N TYR A 12 56.70 8.41 47.42
CA TYR A 12 56.04 9.72 47.31
C TYR A 12 57.04 10.87 47.07
N SER A 13 56.60 11.98 46.45
CA SER A 13 56.45 13.27 47.15
C SER A 13 55.99 14.44 46.24
N ASN A 14 54.76 14.90 46.48
CA ASN A 14 54.27 16.30 46.45
C ASN A 14 54.99 17.37 45.60
N HIS A 15 54.24 18.02 44.71
CA HIS A 15 53.70 19.35 45.00
C HIS A 15 52.36 19.58 44.28
N ALA A 16 51.53 20.48 44.78
CA ALA A 16 50.14 20.64 44.36
C ALA A 16 49.85 22.01 43.68
N ALA A 17 48.91 21.99 42.74
CA ALA A 17 48.15 23.16 42.30
C ALA A 17 46.72 22.70 41.97
N THR A 18 45.72 23.39 42.51
CA THR A 18 44.29 22.98 42.47
C THR A 18 43.55 23.76 41.39
N HIS A 19 42.64 23.12 40.65
CA HIS A 19 41.33 23.72 40.33
C HIS A 19 40.33 22.62 39.89
N CYS A 20 39.09 22.73 40.36
CA CYS A 20 38.07 21.70 40.21
C CYS A 20 36.96 22.11 39.24
N TYR A 21 36.52 21.19 38.39
CA TYR A 21 35.12 21.09 37.94
C TYR A 21 34.71 19.61 37.96
N GLY A 22 33.53 19.32 38.52
CA GLY A 22 33.13 17.95 38.86
C GLY A 22 32.34 17.25 37.75
N LEU A 23 32.72 16.01 37.44
CA LEU A 23 31.88 15.04 36.75
C LEU A 23 31.02 14.29 37.78
N ALA A 24 29.69 14.38 37.65
CA ALA A 24 28.76 13.55 38.40
C ALA A 24 28.23 12.43 37.48
N ALA A 25 28.52 11.18 37.82
CA ALA A 25 27.99 10.00 37.14
C ALA A 25 26.84 9.39 37.94
N THR A 26 25.78 8.93 37.26
CA THR A 26 24.63 8.29 37.90
C THR A 26 24.40 6.88 37.36
N VAL A 27 24.94 5.93 38.12
CA VAL A 27 24.49 4.55 38.37
C VAL A 27 23.33 3.99 37.52
N LEU A 28 23.60 2.87 36.83
CA LEU A 28 22.58 1.92 36.35
C LEU A 28 22.06 1.05 37.51
N ALA A 29 20.76 0.75 37.52
CA ALA A 29 20.15 -0.25 38.40
C ALA A 29 19.10 -1.08 37.63
N HIS A 30 19.04 -2.39 37.92
CA HIS A 30 18.06 -3.32 37.35
C HIS A 30 16.82 -3.49 38.25
N GLY A 31 15.68 -3.84 37.65
CA GLY A 31 14.48 -4.32 38.34
C GLY A 31 13.22 -4.05 37.53
N GLY A 32 12.29 -5.01 37.47
CA GLY A 32 11.02 -4.85 36.75
C GLY A 32 9.98 -5.88 37.19
N GLY A 33 8.74 -5.75 36.69
CA GLY A 33 7.69 -6.75 36.90
C GLY A 33 6.25 -6.23 36.84
N ALA A 34 5.36 -7.06 36.28
CA ALA A 34 3.91 -7.17 36.54
C ALA A 34 2.97 -5.94 36.34
N GLN A 35 2.33 -5.92 35.16
CA GLN A 35 0.86 -5.93 34.93
C GLN A 35 -0.15 -5.01 35.69
N ARG A 36 -1.03 -4.43 34.84
CA ARG A 36 -2.52 -4.31 34.93
C ARG A 36 -3.18 -3.03 35.50
N THR A 37 -4.18 -2.59 34.70
CA THR A 37 -5.46 -1.91 35.02
C THR A 37 -5.48 -0.49 35.63
N GLY A 38 -6.29 0.39 35.00
CA GLY A 38 -6.92 1.53 35.68
C GLY A 38 -6.77 2.90 35.00
N PHE A 39 -7.84 3.37 34.32
CA PHE A 39 -8.19 4.80 34.35
C PHE A 39 -8.80 5.10 35.73
N PRO A 40 -8.55 6.26 36.37
CA PRO A 40 -9.39 7.44 36.07
C PRO A 40 -8.73 8.82 36.33
N GLY A 41 -9.49 9.89 36.05
CA GLY A 41 -9.68 10.98 37.03
C GLY A 41 -8.81 12.25 36.94
N PHE A 42 -9.46 13.38 36.65
CA PHE A 42 -8.93 14.74 36.89
C PHE A 42 -9.01 15.13 38.38
N ILE A 43 -7.94 15.74 38.91
CA ILE A 43 -7.91 16.87 39.89
C ILE A 43 -6.64 17.67 39.49
N ALA A 44 -6.70 18.95 39.08
CA ALA A 44 -6.55 20.20 39.88
C ALA A 44 -5.24 20.29 40.72
N GLU A 45 -4.66 21.46 41.05
CA GLU A 45 -5.27 22.78 41.24
C GLU A 45 -4.25 23.96 41.28
N THR A 46 -4.52 25.08 40.57
CA THR A 46 -3.94 26.46 40.74
C THR A 46 -2.39 26.61 40.65
N ARG A 47 -1.77 27.81 40.53
CA ARG A 47 -2.06 29.24 40.83
C ARG A 47 -1.27 30.12 39.81
N GLU A 48 -1.49 31.41 39.57
CA GLU A 48 -2.48 32.42 40.01
C GLU A 48 -2.54 33.53 38.94
N SER A 49 -3.70 34.16 38.71
CA SER A 49 -3.86 35.30 37.78
C SER A 49 -4.67 36.42 38.42
N ALA A 50 -4.28 37.67 38.18
CA ALA A 50 -4.96 38.86 38.68
C ALA A 50 -4.86 40.01 37.64
N GLU A 51 -5.83 40.91 37.48
CA GLU A 51 -7.29 40.82 37.71
C GLU A 51 -7.98 41.99 36.95
N PHE A 52 -9.27 42.25 37.20
CA PHE A 52 -10.12 43.34 36.67
C PHE A 52 -10.45 43.31 35.15
N GLY A 53 -11.72 43.37 34.72
CA GLY A 53 -12.97 43.45 35.50
C GLY A 53 -14.24 43.15 34.67
N ARG A 54 -15.38 42.96 35.37
CA ARG A 54 -16.72 42.62 34.82
C ARG A 54 -17.55 43.92 34.59
N CYS A 55 -18.56 43.99 33.71
CA CYS A 55 -20.01 43.71 33.95
C CYS A 55 -20.86 44.42 32.83
N MET A 56 -22.15 44.16 32.55
CA MET A 56 -22.98 42.93 32.58
C MET A 56 -24.35 43.15 31.86
N SER A 57 -24.96 42.08 31.33
CA SER A 57 -26.43 41.80 31.22
C SER A 57 -27.44 42.61 30.34
N ALA A 58 -28.10 41.85 29.44
CA ALA A 58 -29.56 41.82 29.13
C ALA A 58 -30.24 43.00 28.38
N PRO A 59 -31.51 42.89 27.89
CA PRO A 59 -32.42 41.73 27.72
C PRO A 59 -32.97 41.55 26.26
N VAL A 60 -34.10 40.83 26.06
CA VAL A 60 -34.72 40.49 24.76
C VAL A 60 -36.26 40.74 24.73
N ALA A 61 -36.82 40.95 23.53
CA ALA A 61 -38.25 40.97 23.11
C ALA A 61 -39.05 42.31 23.17
N GLY A 62 -39.83 42.62 22.11
CA GLY A 62 -40.58 43.88 21.99
C GLY A 62 -41.37 44.16 20.67
N SER A 63 -42.33 43.29 20.32
CA SER A 63 -43.49 43.46 19.39
C SER A 63 -43.65 44.67 18.41
N ARG A 64 -43.82 44.32 17.11
CA ARG A 64 -44.77 44.85 16.08
C ARG A 64 -44.66 46.24 15.38
N THR A 65 -45.05 46.17 14.09
CA THR A 65 -45.87 47.06 13.23
C THR A 65 -45.28 48.07 12.22
N THR A 66 -45.89 48.02 11.01
CA THR A 66 -45.95 49.03 9.92
C THR A 66 -44.70 49.31 9.06
N ALA A 67 -44.91 49.92 7.89
CA ALA A 67 -44.04 49.84 6.70
C ALA A 67 -44.08 51.15 5.85
N VAL A 68 -43.70 51.04 4.56
CA VAL A 68 -43.59 52.09 3.51
C VAL A 68 -42.46 53.14 3.74
N PRO A 69 -41.89 53.77 2.67
CA PRO A 69 -40.44 53.62 2.46
C PRO A 69 -39.66 54.91 2.12
N GLY A 70 -38.33 54.76 2.05
CA GLY A 70 -37.51 55.50 1.08
C GLY A 70 -36.54 56.53 1.65
N SER A 71 -35.26 56.15 1.71
CA SER A 71 -34.12 57.04 1.45
C SER A 71 -32.90 56.18 1.11
N ALA A 72 -32.19 56.53 0.04
CA ALA A 72 -30.99 55.79 -0.35
C ALA A 72 -29.80 56.26 0.48
N LEU A 73 -29.12 55.31 1.13
CA LEU A 73 -27.76 55.49 1.67
C LEU A 73 -26.82 54.57 0.90
N PRO A 74 -25.62 55.05 0.51
CA PRO A 74 -24.68 54.23 -0.25
C PRO A 74 -24.18 53.06 0.58
N LEU A 75 -24.09 51.88 -0.04
CA LEU A 75 -23.36 50.76 0.56
C LEU A 75 -21.91 51.20 0.81
N PRO A 76 -21.32 50.91 1.99
CA PRO A 76 -19.91 51.13 2.20
C PRO A 76 -19.14 50.29 1.17
N ALA A 77 -18.26 50.93 0.40
CA ALA A 77 -17.42 50.21 -0.54
C ALA A 77 -16.59 49.19 0.24
N PHE A 78 -16.76 47.90 -0.07
CA PHE A 78 -15.83 46.88 0.40
C PHE A 78 -14.42 47.32 0.01
N PRO A 79 -13.49 47.46 0.98
CA PRO A 79 -12.11 47.75 0.61
C PRO A 79 -11.65 46.62 -0.31
N HIS A 80 -11.06 46.98 -1.45
CA HIS A 80 -10.40 46.00 -2.30
C HIS A 80 -9.51 45.12 -1.42
N PHE A 81 -9.47 43.82 -1.70
CA PHE A 81 -8.35 43.00 -1.29
C PHE A 81 -7.10 43.63 -1.92
N LEU A 82 -6.38 44.45 -1.15
CA LEU A 82 -5.01 44.77 -1.48
C LEU A 82 -4.29 43.43 -1.46
N TYR A 83 -3.90 42.97 -2.64
CA TYR A 83 -2.78 42.06 -2.77
C TYR A 83 -1.65 42.67 -1.95
N ALA A 84 -1.36 42.07 -0.80
CA ALA A 84 -0.14 42.38 -0.07
C ALA A 84 0.98 42.20 -1.10
N LYS A 85 1.73 43.27 -1.39
CA LYS A 85 2.92 43.14 -2.23
C LYS A 85 3.78 42.08 -1.57
N LEU A 86 3.93 40.93 -2.23
CA LEU A 86 4.98 39.97 -1.91
C LEU A 86 6.27 40.78 -1.79
N VAL A 87 6.85 40.77 -0.59
CA VAL A 87 8.10 41.47 -0.35
C VAL A 87 9.10 40.86 -1.33
N PRO A 88 9.69 41.65 -2.24
CA PRO A 88 10.61 41.08 -3.23
C PRO A 88 11.74 40.39 -2.46
N CYS A 89 12.06 39.15 -2.86
CA CYS A 89 13.12 38.39 -2.22
C CYS A 89 14.42 39.22 -2.18
N PRO A 90 15.30 39.01 -1.18
CA PRO A 90 16.61 39.64 -1.14
C PRO A 90 17.34 39.50 -2.49
N ASP A 91 17.96 40.58 -2.95
CA ASP A 91 18.72 40.62 -4.21
C ASP A 91 20.08 39.92 -4.02
N VAL A 92 20.01 38.60 -3.89
CA VAL A 92 21.15 37.69 -3.69
C VAL A 92 21.02 36.51 -4.65
N PRO A 93 22.14 35.98 -5.18
CA PRO A 93 22.08 34.94 -6.20
C PRO A 93 21.39 33.67 -5.67
N LYS A 94 20.59 33.02 -6.53
CA LYS A 94 20.10 31.67 -6.26
C LYS A 94 21.28 30.70 -6.24
N LEU A 95 21.30 29.80 -5.26
CA LEU A 95 22.17 28.63 -5.30
C LEU A 95 21.86 27.84 -6.58
N LYS A 96 22.80 27.81 -7.53
CA LYS A 96 22.65 27.16 -8.85
C LYS A 96 22.64 25.62 -8.77
N ILE A 97 22.82 25.07 -7.57
CA ILE A 97 23.27 23.70 -7.33
C ILE A 97 22.41 23.11 -6.24
N LEU A 98 21.38 22.42 -6.68
CA LEU A 98 20.28 21.99 -5.85
C LEU A 98 20.23 20.46 -5.83
N PRO A 99 19.84 19.83 -4.71
CA PRO A 99 19.36 18.46 -4.75
C PRO A 99 18.06 18.38 -5.55
N GLY A 100 17.53 17.17 -5.72
CA GLY A 100 16.26 16.92 -6.38
C GLY A 100 16.36 16.61 -7.87
N ILE A 101 17.58 16.48 -8.40
CA ILE A 101 17.84 15.95 -9.74
C ILE A 101 18.00 14.42 -9.62
N GLY A 102 17.40 13.69 -10.58
CA GLY A 102 17.63 12.25 -10.75
C GLY A 102 19.07 11.92 -11.15
N TRP A 103 19.51 10.72 -10.84
CA TRP A 103 20.89 10.27 -11.06
C TRP A 103 20.94 8.84 -11.62
N ASP A 104 21.62 8.69 -12.75
CA ASP A 104 21.93 7.39 -13.35
C ASP A 104 23.25 6.87 -12.80
N ALA A 105 23.14 6.03 -11.78
CA ALA A 105 24.25 5.45 -11.04
C ALA A 105 25.28 4.71 -11.91
N LEU A 106 24.86 4.07 -13.01
CA LEU A 106 25.79 3.35 -13.89
C LEU A 106 26.58 4.28 -14.82
N LYS A 107 26.15 5.53 -14.97
CA LYS A 107 26.80 6.54 -15.82
C LYS A 107 27.39 7.70 -15.01
N ASP A 108 27.27 7.66 -13.68
CA ASP A 108 27.54 8.74 -12.74
C ASP A 108 27.06 10.11 -13.24
N LYS A 109 25.76 10.19 -13.58
CA LYS A 109 25.23 11.36 -14.31
C LYS A 109 23.85 11.83 -13.85
N ASP A 110 23.75 13.14 -13.68
CA ASP A 110 22.48 13.85 -13.52
C ASP A 110 21.56 13.66 -14.74
N THR A 111 20.27 13.44 -14.49
CA THR A 111 19.27 13.15 -15.53
C THR A 111 18.30 14.32 -15.75
N LYS A 112 17.29 14.46 -14.90
CA LYS A 112 16.18 15.42 -14.96
C LYS A 112 15.71 15.79 -13.56
N GLN A 113 15.07 16.94 -13.40
CA GLN A 113 14.46 17.34 -12.12
C GLN A 113 13.38 16.32 -11.71
N LEU A 114 13.41 15.90 -10.45
CA LEU A 114 12.47 14.96 -9.82
C LEU A 114 11.69 15.59 -8.66
N LEU A 115 12.37 16.39 -7.84
CA LEU A 115 11.76 17.06 -6.68
C LEU A 115 11.33 18.48 -7.04
N GLN A 116 10.24 18.91 -6.41
CA GLN A 116 9.72 20.27 -6.50
C GLN A 116 10.77 21.28 -5.98
N VAL A 117 10.89 22.41 -6.68
CA VAL A 117 11.79 23.53 -6.32
C VAL A 117 11.02 24.84 -6.49
N THR A 118 10.61 25.44 -5.39
CA THR A 118 9.96 26.76 -5.31
C THR A 118 10.81 27.74 -4.49
N TYR A 119 10.54 29.04 -4.60
CA TYR A 119 11.28 30.11 -3.92
C TYR A 119 10.33 31.18 -3.31
N ASP A 120 9.07 30.81 -3.09
CA ASP A 120 7.98 31.74 -2.75
C ASP A 120 8.05 32.21 -1.30
N GLN A 121 8.84 31.53 -0.46
CA GLN A 121 9.16 31.94 0.92
C GLN A 121 10.47 32.74 1.00
N CYS A 122 11.16 32.96 -0.13
CA CYS A 122 12.45 33.67 -0.21
C CYS A 122 13.53 33.15 0.77
N LYS A 123 13.54 31.85 1.11
CA LYS A 123 14.52 31.28 2.07
C LYS A 123 15.96 31.52 1.58
N THR A 124 16.85 31.83 2.52
CA THR A 124 18.29 31.99 2.25
C THR A 124 19.13 31.01 3.05
N THR A 125 20.41 30.87 2.69
CA THR A 125 21.44 30.30 3.57
C THR A 125 21.52 31.04 4.91
N PHE A 126 22.06 30.38 5.94
CA PHE A 126 22.22 30.93 7.29
C PHE A 126 23.05 32.23 7.36
N ASP A 127 23.86 32.50 6.33
CA ASP A 127 24.70 33.68 6.17
C ASP A 127 24.11 34.75 5.24
N GLY A 128 22.88 34.54 4.74
CA GLY A 128 22.12 35.45 3.89
C GLY A 128 22.63 35.61 2.46
N LYS A 129 23.68 34.88 2.03
CA LYS A 129 24.35 35.12 0.73
C LYS A 129 23.71 34.45 -0.48
N LEU A 130 22.89 33.42 -0.27
CA LEU A 130 22.26 32.65 -1.35
C LEU A 130 20.78 32.42 -1.08
N LEU A 131 19.95 32.54 -2.11
CA LEU A 131 18.58 32.02 -2.09
C LEU A 131 18.58 30.49 -2.27
N ILE A 132 17.84 29.79 -1.40
CA ILE A 132 17.64 28.33 -1.41
C ILE A 132 16.14 27.99 -1.60
N PRO A 133 15.79 26.78 -2.07
CA PRO A 133 14.39 26.41 -2.23
C PRO A 133 13.60 26.38 -0.92
N ASP A 134 12.28 26.60 -0.99
CA ASP A 134 11.40 26.66 0.19
C ASP A 134 11.43 25.35 1.01
N ASN A 135 11.49 24.22 0.31
CA ASN A 135 11.59 22.87 0.85
C ASN A 135 13.04 22.41 1.14
N ALA A 136 14.03 23.31 1.07
CA ALA A 136 15.43 23.03 1.36
C ALA A 136 15.89 23.68 2.67
N ASP A 137 16.80 23.01 3.38
CA ASP A 137 17.51 23.56 4.54
C ASP A 137 19.03 23.47 4.30
N ALA A 138 19.77 24.53 4.66
CA ALA A 138 21.20 24.68 4.38
C ALA A 138 22.01 24.81 5.68
N PHE A 139 22.87 23.81 5.93
CA PHE A 139 23.65 23.68 7.16
C PHE A 139 25.09 24.16 6.97
N ALA A 140 25.59 24.90 7.96
CA ALA A 140 27.01 25.16 8.12
C ALA A 140 27.74 23.88 8.57
N LEU A 141 28.86 23.54 7.93
CA LEU A 141 29.74 22.49 8.44
C LEU A 141 30.76 23.09 9.43
N LYS A 142 31.14 22.30 10.45
CA LYS A 142 31.89 22.79 11.62
C LYS A 142 33.35 23.14 11.36
N SER A 143 33.90 22.71 10.22
CA SER A 143 35.20 23.18 9.73
C SER A 143 35.03 23.68 8.30
N GLN A 144 35.67 24.82 8.01
CA GLN A 144 35.91 25.36 6.67
C GLN A 144 37.37 25.17 6.25
N GLU A 145 38.17 24.44 7.04
CA GLU A 145 39.55 24.09 6.73
C GLU A 145 39.57 23.22 5.47
N ILE A 146 40.64 23.34 4.69
CA ILE A 146 40.78 22.58 3.45
C ILE A 146 41.39 21.22 3.78
N GLU A 147 40.69 20.16 3.43
CA GLU A 147 41.12 18.79 3.66
C GLU A 147 41.91 18.28 2.44
N VAL A 148 43.17 17.86 2.66
CA VAL A 148 44.00 17.24 1.63
C VAL A 148 44.03 15.74 1.85
N LYS A 149 43.36 14.98 0.98
CA LYS A 149 43.28 13.52 1.00
C LYS A 149 44.05 12.91 -0.17
N SER A 150 44.34 11.62 -0.02
CA SER A 150 45.10 10.81 -0.98
C SER A 150 44.73 9.36 -0.74
N SER A 151 44.46 8.63 -1.81
CA SER A 151 44.02 7.23 -1.75
C SER A 151 44.74 6.41 -2.82
N ILE A 152 45.19 5.20 -2.44
CA ILE A 152 45.86 4.26 -3.35
C ILE A 152 44.85 3.20 -3.78
N PHE A 153 44.67 3.09 -5.09
CA PHE A 153 43.75 2.18 -5.73
C PHE A 153 44.49 1.28 -6.74
N GLU A 154 44.27 -0.04 -6.74
CA GLU A 154 45.24 -1.01 -7.33
C GLU A 154 44.67 -1.97 -8.38
N HIS A 155 43.37 -1.92 -8.63
CA HIS A 155 42.69 -2.70 -9.68
C HIS A 155 41.64 -1.77 -10.34
N TRP A 156 40.58 -2.30 -10.95
CA TRP A 156 39.42 -1.53 -11.43
C TRP A 156 38.10 -1.91 -10.70
N SER A 157 38.17 -2.64 -9.57
CA SER A 157 37.06 -3.11 -8.69
C SER A 157 36.89 -2.67 -7.16
N THR A 158 37.27 -1.48 -6.68
CA THR A 158 36.60 -0.62 -5.64
C THR A 158 36.94 0.92 -5.79
N TYR A 159 36.10 1.78 -6.42
CA TYR A 159 36.37 3.23 -6.69
C TYR A 159 35.85 4.17 -5.62
N ILE A 160 34.52 4.39 -5.59
CA ILE A 160 33.92 5.61 -5.03
C ILE A 160 34.28 6.85 -5.89
N PRO A 161 33.47 7.23 -6.90
CA PRO A 161 33.68 8.46 -7.66
C PRO A 161 33.61 9.70 -6.76
N PRO A 162 34.48 10.70 -6.92
CA PRO A 162 34.71 11.71 -5.88
C PRO A 162 33.55 12.70 -5.69
N THR A 163 32.82 13.06 -6.75
CA THR A 163 31.70 14.01 -6.70
C THR A 163 30.33 13.38 -6.39
N SER A 164 30.30 12.06 -6.19
CA SER A 164 29.10 11.26 -5.88
C SER A 164 29.39 10.15 -4.87
N ALA A 165 30.45 10.32 -4.08
CA ALA A 165 31.00 9.35 -3.14
C ALA A 165 29.98 8.83 -2.10
N SER A 166 29.02 9.67 -1.72
CA SER A 166 27.96 9.29 -0.77
C SER A 166 26.78 8.53 -1.41
N PHE A 167 26.67 8.44 -2.74
CA PHE A 167 25.73 7.53 -3.40
C PHE A 167 26.25 6.09 -3.33
N LYS A 168 25.76 5.31 -2.36
CA LYS A 168 26.13 3.92 -2.14
C LYS A 168 25.53 2.97 -3.20
N ILE A 169 26.12 2.93 -4.39
CA ILE A 169 25.97 1.78 -5.28
C ILE A 169 26.70 0.58 -4.67
N ALA A 170 26.09 -0.59 -4.65
CA ALA A 170 26.73 -1.84 -4.23
C ALA A 170 27.58 -2.47 -5.36
N THR A 171 28.44 -1.68 -6.02
CA THR A 171 29.34 -2.10 -7.13
C THR A 171 30.69 -1.35 -7.12
N ASN A 172 31.59 -1.73 -8.03
CA ASN A 172 33.05 -1.70 -7.83
C ASN A 172 33.84 -1.14 -9.08
N VAL A 173 34.15 0.17 -9.18
CA VAL A 173 35.17 0.91 -10.06
C VAL A 173 36.68 0.81 -9.57
N TRP A 174 37.77 1.45 -10.05
CA TRP A 174 38.80 2.32 -9.31
C TRP A 174 39.73 3.03 -10.32
N PRO A 175 40.21 4.25 -10.01
CA PRO A 175 41.57 4.74 -10.34
C PRO A 175 42.26 5.44 -9.15
N LYS A 176 43.53 5.85 -9.29
CA LYS A 176 44.30 6.51 -8.21
C LYS A 176 43.99 8.00 -8.09
N GLU A 177 43.84 8.51 -6.87
CA GLU A 177 43.35 9.88 -6.65
C GLU A 177 43.94 10.55 -5.39
N SER A 178 44.29 11.83 -5.52
CA SER A 178 44.44 12.77 -4.40
C SER A 178 43.51 13.97 -4.61
N GLU A 179 42.77 14.34 -3.55
CA GLU A 179 41.80 15.44 -3.56
C GLU A 179 42.20 16.53 -2.56
N MET A 180 41.89 17.78 -2.90
CA MET A 180 41.94 18.93 -2.00
C MET A 180 40.54 19.55 -1.96
N ARG A 181 39.80 19.27 -0.87
CA ARG A 181 38.35 19.51 -0.75
C ARG A 181 38.03 20.56 0.30
N GLN A 182 37.16 21.51 -0.04
CA GLN A 182 36.54 22.44 0.90
C GLN A 182 35.02 22.39 0.72
N VAL A 183 34.28 22.10 1.78
CA VAL A 183 32.81 22.16 1.77
C VAL A 183 32.35 23.34 2.62
N VAL A 184 31.47 24.17 2.06
CA VAL A 184 31.02 25.44 2.65
C VAL A 184 29.60 25.30 3.20
N TYR A 185 28.73 24.60 2.47
CA TYR A 185 27.34 24.32 2.86
C TYR A 185 27.01 22.85 2.62
N ARG A 186 26.17 22.26 3.48
CA ARG A 186 25.42 21.03 3.15
C ARG A 186 23.95 21.40 2.96
N VAL A 187 23.40 21.13 1.80
CA VAL A 187 22.00 21.45 1.48
C VAL A 187 21.18 20.17 1.38
N HIS A 188 20.13 20.08 2.19
CA HIS A 188 19.18 18.98 2.20
C HIS A 188 17.85 19.47 1.61
N LEU A 189 17.24 18.72 0.68
CA LEU A 189 15.95 19.01 0.07
C LEU A 189 14.92 17.97 0.49
N THR A 190 13.77 18.39 1.01
CA THR A 190 12.67 17.48 1.34
C THR A 190 12.13 16.84 0.06
N ALA A 191 11.98 15.50 0.08
CA ALA A 191 11.63 14.64 -1.07
C ALA A 191 10.17 14.75 -1.58
N LEU A 192 9.70 15.98 -1.78
CA LEU A 192 8.42 16.30 -2.42
C LEU A 192 8.57 16.20 -3.95
N MET A 193 7.83 15.28 -4.56
CA MET A 193 7.87 15.00 -5.99
C MET A 193 7.20 16.13 -6.80
N ASP A 194 7.86 16.60 -7.86
CA ASP A 194 7.31 17.55 -8.83
C ASP A 194 6.03 17.02 -9.50
N ASP A 195 5.04 17.88 -9.77
CA ASP A 195 3.73 17.44 -10.24
C ASP A 195 3.74 16.82 -11.66
N VAL A 196 4.71 17.16 -12.53
CA VAL A 196 4.88 16.49 -13.84
C VAL A 196 5.41 15.07 -13.67
N VAL A 197 6.36 14.90 -12.76
CA VAL A 197 6.94 13.59 -12.38
C VAL A 197 5.86 12.73 -11.73
N LYS A 198 5.13 13.29 -10.78
CA LYS A 198 3.98 12.70 -10.08
C LYS A 198 2.89 12.25 -11.05
N GLY A 199 2.60 13.04 -12.08
CA GLY A 199 1.73 12.66 -13.18
C GLY A 199 2.14 11.36 -13.89
N ARG A 200 3.45 11.07 -14.00
CA ARG A 200 3.97 9.81 -14.57
C ARG A 200 3.85 8.64 -13.60
N PHE A 201 4.13 8.83 -12.32
CA PHE A 201 3.90 7.79 -11.30
C PHE A 201 2.39 7.45 -11.19
N MET A 202 1.52 8.45 -11.32
CA MET A 202 0.06 8.26 -11.39
C MET A 202 -0.40 7.49 -12.64
N GLN A 203 0.34 7.52 -13.75
CA GLN A 203 0.07 6.65 -14.90
C GLN A 203 0.37 5.18 -14.59
N VAL A 204 1.45 4.88 -13.86
CA VAL A 204 1.76 3.51 -13.38
C VAL A 204 0.68 3.01 -12.43
N ILE A 205 0.29 3.82 -11.44
CA ILE A 205 -0.82 3.54 -10.52
C ILE A 205 -2.12 3.29 -11.29
N GLY A 206 -2.46 4.18 -12.23
CA GLY A 206 -3.66 4.05 -13.06
C GLY A 206 -3.67 2.81 -13.95
N ALA A 207 -2.52 2.37 -14.46
CA ALA A 207 -2.40 1.13 -15.21
C ALA A 207 -2.61 -0.11 -14.33
N LEU A 208 -2.05 -0.11 -13.11
CA LEU A 208 -2.29 -1.17 -12.11
C LEU A 208 -3.74 -1.26 -11.65
N VAL A 209 -4.42 -0.13 -11.44
CA VAL A 209 -5.86 -0.07 -11.10
C VAL A 209 -6.77 -0.61 -12.22
N ARG A 210 -6.24 -0.72 -13.45
CA ARG A 210 -6.90 -1.36 -14.61
C ARG A 210 -6.40 -2.79 -14.87
N ASP A 211 -5.68 -3.39 -13.92
CA ASP A 211 -4.96 -4.68 -14.01
C ASP A 211 -3.97 -4.82 -15.19
N LYS A 212 -3.63 -3.72 -15.87
CA LYS A 212 -2.69 -3.68 -16.98
C LYS A 212 -1.23 -3.71 -16.51
N THR A 213 -0.83 -4.83 -15.93
CA THR A 213 0.50 -5.02 -15.33
C THR A 213 1.63 -4.77 -16.34
N GLU A 214 1.47 -5.15 -17.60
CA GLU A 214 2.48 -4.91 -18.64
C GLU A 214 2.56 -3.44 -19.09
N GLU A 215 1.43 -2.72 -19.14
CA GLU A 215 1.40 -1.27 -19.36
C GLU A 215 2.12 -0.55 -18.21
N ALA A 216 1.86 -0.95 -16.96
CA ALA A 216 2.53 -0.44 -15.77
C ALA A 216 4.05 -0.73 -15.77
N LYS A 217 4.48 -1.93 -16.20
CA LYS A 217 5.91 -2.29 -16.30
C LYS A 217 6.62 -1.40 -17.32
N ASN A 218 6.09 -1.31 -18.54
CA ASN A 218 6.66 -0.48 -19.61
C ASN A 218 6.68 1.03 -19.26
N LEU A 219 5.72 1.51 -18.46
CA LEU A 219 5.75 2.87 -17.92
C LEU A 219 6.85 3.04 -16.86
N THR A 220 7.01 2.07 -15.96
CA THR A 220 8.01 2.11 -14.88
C THR A 220 9.43 2.09 -15.43
N GLU A 221 9.74 1.20 -16.37
CA GLU A 221 11.05 1.14 -17.05
C GLU A 221 11.39 2.45 -17.77
N LYS A 222 10.40 3.09 -18.42
CA LYS A 222 10.59 4.42 -19.04
C LYS A 222 10.87 5.51 -18.02
N ILE A 223 10.28 5.45 -16.82
CA ILE A 223 10.57 6.42 -15.75
C ILE A 223 12.00 6.20 -15.22
N VAL A 224 12.43 4.95 -14.99
CA VAL A 224 13.83 4.65 -14.60
C VAL A 224 14.82 5.09 -15.68
N SER A 225 14.50 4.91 -16.96
CA SER A 225 15.33 5.36 -18.08
C SER A 225 15.40 6.90 -18.21
N ASP A 226 14.29 7.61 -17.93
CA ASP A 226 14.23 9.07 -18.01
C ASP A 226 14.89 9.81 -16.84
N TYR A 227 14.85 9.21 -15.64
CA TYR A 227 15.24 9.87 -14.38
C TYR A 227 16.40 9.16 -13.65
N GLY A 228 16.84 7.99 -14.10
CA GLY A 228 17.91 7.21 -13.46
C GLY A 228 17.40 6.28 -12.36
N THR A 229 18.32 5.69 -11.60
CA THR A 229 18.01 4.71 -10.55
C THR A 229 17.83 5.35 -9.17
N HIS A 230 18.36 6.56 -8.97
CA HIS A 230 18.30 7.30 -7.70
C HIS A 230 17.86 8.75 -7.94
N TYR A 231 17.64 9.48 -6.86
CA TYR A 231 17.46 10.93 -6.86
C TYR A 231 18.32 11.57 -5.78
N SER A 232 18.97 12.69 -6.07
CA SER A 232 19.69 13.47 -5.05
C SER A 232 18.70 14.11 -4.07
N ASN A 233 18.99 14.03 -2.77
CA ASN A 233 18.29 14.78 -1.71
C ASN A 233 19.26 15.58 -0.83
N ILE A 234 20.56 15.28 -0.87
CA ILE A 234 21.63 16.01 -0.20
C ILE A 234 22.69 16.38 -1.23
N VAL A 235 23.18 17.62 -1.17
CA VAL A 235 24.36 18.07 -1.91
C VAL A 235 25.31 18.82 -0.97
N ASP A 236 26.57 18.40 -0.97
CA ASP A 236 27.67 19.19 -0.40
C ASP A 236 28.07 20.26 -1.41
N VAL A 237 28.14 21.52 -0.99
CA VAL A 237 28.41 22.68 -1.83
C VAL A 237 29.68 23.40 -1.36
N GLY A 238 30.61 23.65 -2.28
CA GLY A 238 31.96 24.13 -1.97
C GLY A 238 32.86 24.02 -3.19
N ALA A 239 34.08 23.50 -3.06
CA ALA A 239 34.97 23.25 -4.20
C ALA A 239 35.93 22.09 -3.92
N VAL A 240 36.37 21.40 -4.97
CA VAL A 240 37.39 20.34 -4.89
C VAL A 240 38.30 20.38 -6.10
N ILE A 241 39.59 20.13 -5.87
CA ILE A 241 40.59 19.92 -6.91
C ILE A 241 41.11 18.51 -6.78
N ILE A 242 41.04 17.76 -7.89
CA ILE A 242 41.29 16.33 -7.97
C ILE A 242 42.48 16.11 -8.90
N LYS A 243 43.45 15.30 -8.45
CA LYS A 243 44.61 14.87 -9.24
C LYS A 243 44.64 13.35 -9.26
N GLU A 244 44.32 12.81 -10.43
CA GLU A 244 44.45 11.39 -10.75
C GLU A 244 45.86 11.16 -11.34
N ASP A 245 46.67 10.34 -10.67
CA ASP A 245 48.03 10.00 -11.10
C ASP A 245 48.15 8.48 -11.35
N HIS A 246 48.28 8.09 -12.62
CA HIS A 246 48.58 6.72 -13.00
C HIS A 246 50.09 6.46 -12.84
N LEU A 247 50.46 5.41 -12.09
CA LEU A 247 51.84 5.13 -11.68
C LEU A 247 52.37 3.80 -12.25
N LYS A 248 53.67 3.74 -12.54
CA LYS A 248 54.38 2.51 -12.95
C LYS A 248 54.24 1.41 -11.89
N ASN A 249 53.82 0.22 -12.32
CA ASN A 249 53.65 -0.94 -11.42
C ASN A 249 54.92 -1.30 -10.64
N ASP A 250 56.11 -1.11 -11.22
CA ASP A 250 57.36 -1.50 -10.56
C ASP A 250 57.82 -0.50 -9.49
N PHE A 251 57.44 0.78 -9.61
CA PHE A 251 57.54 1.74 -8.49
C PHE A 251 56.65 1.32 -7.33
N LEU A 252 55.39 0.94 -7.60
CA LEU A 252 54.47 0.48 -6.56
C LEU A 252 55.00 -0.77 -5.84
N ARG A 253 55.62 -1.70 -6.57
CA ARG A 253 56.29 -2.89 -6.02
C ARG A 253 57.52 -2.55 -5.19
N ALA A 254 58.35 -1.59 -5.63
CA ALA A 254 59.54 -1.16 -4.90
C ALA A 254 59.22 -0.50 -3.54
N HIS A 255 58.04 0.13 -3.42
CA HIS A 255 57.64 0.88 -2.23
C HIS A 255 56.37 0.35 -1.55
N ASP A 256 55.94 -0.89 -1.80
CA ASP A 256 54.71 -1.45 -1.21
C ASP A 256 54.76 -1.50 0.33
N GLY A 257 55.92 -1.79 0.94
CA GLY A 257 56.11 -1.66 2.39
C GLY A 257 56.04 -0.22 2.93
N ASN A 258 55.92 0.79 2.07
CA ASN A 258 56.02 2.21 2.35
C ASN A 258 54.82 3.03 1.83
N ARG A 259 53.62 2.43 1.78
CA ARG A 259 52.38 3.05 1.21
C ARG A 259 52.12 4.49 1.70
N GLN A 260 52.41 4.80 2.96
CA GLN A 260 52.26 6.15 3.51
C GLN A 260 53.18 7.19 2.85
N LYS A 261 54.41 6.82 2.44
CA LYS A 261 55.30 7.70 1.67
C LYS A 261 54.74 7.98 0.27
N ILE A 262 54.12 6.99 -0.37
CA ILE A 262 53.45 7.16 -1.68
C ILE A 262 52.26 8.13 -1.54
N LEU A 263 51.49 8.01 -0.46
CA LEU A 263 50.39 8.93 -0.14
C LEU A 263 50.91 10.36 0.12
N SER A 264 51.94 10.54 0.96
CA SER A 264 52.57 11.83 1.21
C SER A 264 53.12 12.47 -0.07
N ALA A 265 53.81 11.70 -0.91
CA ALA A 265 54.33 12.16 -2.19
C ALA A 265 53.21 12.58 -3.16
N SER A 266 52.08 11.87 -3.19
CA SER A 266 50.91 12.24 -3.99
C SER A 266 50.28 13.57 -3.53
N LYS A 267 50.11 13.76 -2.20
CA LYS A 267 49.64 15.05 -1.64
C LYS A 267 50.60 16.20 -1.97
N LEU A 268 51.91 15.98 -1.87
CA LEU A 268 52.93 16.98 -2.23
C LEU A 268 52.92 17.28 -3.74
N SER A 269 52.73 16.27 -4.60
CA SER A 269 52.59 16.42 -6.05
C SER A 269 51.30 17.17 -6.45
N LEU A 270 50.23 17.08 -5.65
CA LEU A 270 49.03 17.90 -5.78
C LEU A 270 49.29 19.35 -5.32
N LEU A 271 49.86 19.57 -4.14
CA LEU A 271 50.12 20.91 -3.60
C LEU A 271 51.10 21.72 -4.49
N ALA A 272 52.06 21.04 -5.12
CA ALA A 272 53.00 21.62 -6.10
C ALA A 272 52.34 22.20 -7.36
N VAL A 273 51.05 21.95 -7.61
CA VAL A 273 50.29 22.55 -8.74
C VAL A 273 50.00 24.05 -8.52
N GLY A 274 50.17 24.56 -7.29
CA GLY A 274 50.12 26.01 -7.01
C GLY A 274 49.48 26.41 -5.68
N PHE A 275 49.52 25.54 -4.66
CA PHE A 275 48.79 25.72 -3.41
C PHE A 275 49.70 26.08 -2.22
N PRO A 276 49.17 26.63 -1.10
CA PRO A 276 49.98 27.07 0.03
C PRO A 276 50.80 25.93 0.67
N LEU A 277 52.09 26.20 0.89
CA LEU A 277 53.03 25.30 1.59
C LEU A 277 52.69 25.05 3.07
N GLU A 278 51.73 25.79 3.62
CA GLU A 278 51.26 25.62 5.01
C GLU A 278 50.75 24.19 5.28
N TYR A 279 50.18 23.53 4.25
CA TYR A 279 49.68 22.16 4.30
C TYR A 279 50.74 21.06 4.14
N THR A 280 52.04 21.40 4.01
CA THR A 280 53.11 20.39 3.78
C THR A 280 53.89 19.98 5.04
N GLN A 281 53.60 20.57 6.20
CA GLN A 281 54.48 20.47 7.39
C GLN A 281 54.65 19.02 7.92
N ASP A 282 53.60 18.19 7.82
CA ASP A 282 53.61 16.78 8.28
C ASP A 282 53.82 15.76 7.14
N LEU A 283 54.17 16.18 5.93
CA LEU A 283 54.23 15.29 4.75
C LEU A 283 55.66 14.83 4.44
N ASP A 284 55.85 13.51 4.33
CA ASP A 284 57.13 12.90 3.94
C ASP A 284 57.47 13.21 2.47
N SER A 285 58.47 14.07 2.27
CA SER A 285 58.93 14.49 0.94
C SER A 285 59.97 13.55 0.31
N SER A 286 60.45 12.51 1.02
CA SER A 286 61.58 11.68 0.57
C SER A 286 61.33 10.94 -0.75
N LEU A 287 60.07 10.68 -1.10
CA LEU A 287 59.66 9.93 -2.28
C LEU A 287 59.15 10.81 -3.44
N VAL A 288 59.07 12.14 -3.29
CA VAL A 288 58.37 13.03 -4.25
C VAL A 288 58.95 12.97 -5.66
N ASN A 289 60.27 12.96 -5.81
CA ASN A 289 60.90 12.95 -7.14
C ASN A 289 60.65 11.60 -7.84
N GLU A 290 60.93 10.50 -7.13
CA GLU A 290 60.75 9.12 -7.62
C GLU A 290 59.28 8.80 -7.92
N TYR A 291 58.35 9.36 -7.14
CA TYR A 291 56.91 9.35 -7.41
C TYR A 291 56.56 10.09 -8.72
N ASN A 292 57.06 11.32 -8.90
CA ASN A 292 56.77 12.11 -10.10
C ASN A 292 57.37 11.45 -11.36
N ASP A 293 58.57 10.89 -11.27
CA ASP A 293 59.20 10.10 -12.35
C ASP A 293 58.48 8.77 -12.60
N ALA A 294 57.68 8.28 -11.64
CA ALA A 294 56.85 7.09 -11.79
C ALA A 294 55.47 7.35 -12.41
N ILE A 295 55.06 8.61 -12.62
CA ILE A 295 53.80 8.93 -13.30
C ILE A 295 53.90 8.53 -14.79
N VAL A 296 52.87 7.85 -15.30
CA VAL A 296 52.71 7.49 -16.73
C VAL A 296 51.62 8.29 -17.42
N ASP A 297 50.60 8.72 -16.67
CA ASP A 297 49.51 9.58 -17.10
C ASP A 297 49.00 10.38 -15.90
N LYS A 298 48.49 11.60 -16.15
CA LYS A 298 47.97 12.50 -15.12
C LYS A 298 46.73 13.24 -15.61
N LYS A 299 45.72 13.33 -14.76
CA LYS A 299 44.48 14.07 -15.01
C LYS A 299 44.18 14.95 -13.81
N ILE A 300 43.99 16.24 -14.06
CA ILE A 300 43.64 17.24 -13.03
C ILE A 300 42.26 17.76 -13.36
N GLN A 301 41.34 17.69 -12.39
CA GLN A 301 39.97 18.16 -12.51
C GLN A 301 39.71 19.23 -11.44
N ASN A 302 39.33 20.44 -11.88
CA ASN A 302 39.02 21.56 -11.00
C ASN A 302 37.50 21.76 -10.95
N PHE A 303 36.89 21.43 -9.81
CA PHE A 303 35.47 21.60 -9.59
C PHE A 303 35.25 22.83 -8.68
N GLY A 304 34.79 23.92 -9.29
CA GLY A 304 34.58 25.22 -8.65
C GLY A 304 35.85 26.07 -8.55
N ALA A 305 35.76 27.20 -7.84
CA ALA A 305 36.91 28.06 -7.58
C ALA A 305 37.20 28.21 -6.08
N LEU A 306 38.33 27.66 -5.65
CA LEU A 306 38.92 27.92 -4.33
C LEU A 306 39.57 29.30 -4.34
N ASN A 307 39.01 30.24 -3.57
CA ASN A 307 39.53 31.60 -3.41
C ASN A 307 40.28 31.71 -2.07
N TRP A 308 41.57 31.38 -2.10
CA TRP A 308 42.40 31.16 -0.92
C TRP A 308 42.55 32.38 -0.01
N ASP A 309 42.62 33.60 -0.56
CA ASP A 309 42.94 34.82 0.21
C ASP A 309 41.81 35.34 1.13
N LYS A 310 40.58 34.85 0.97
CA LYS A 310 39.44 34.93 1.93
C LYS A 310 38.18 34.31 1.31
N GLY A 311 37.92 33.05 1.64
CA GLY A 311 36.65 32.35 1.44
C GLY A 311 36.24 32.12 -0.02
N ALA A 312 35.79 30.90 -0.33
CA ALA A 312 35.11 30.62 -1.58
C ALA A 312 33.83 31.49 -1.68
N LYS A 313 33.79 32.40 -2.66
CA LYS A 313 32.57 33.17 -2.94
C LYS A 313 31.47 32.22 -3.38
N ALA A 314 30.27 32.42 -2.82
CA ALA A 314 29.10 31.57 -3.03
C ALA A 314 28.60 31.49 -4.49
N GLU A 315 29.16 32.32 -5.38
CA GLU A 315 28.88 32.33 -6.82
C GLU A 315 29.70 31.29 -7.64
N TYR A 316 30.82 30.80 -7.08
CA TYR A 316 31.79 29.91 -7.75
C TYR A 316 31.92 28.52 -7.12
N VAL A 317 31.06 28.21 -6.14
CA VAL A 317 30.99 26.88 -5.53
C VAL A 317 30.22 25.90 -6.43
N VAL A 318 30.60 24.62 -6.34
CA VAL A 318 30.08 23.47 -7.10
C VAL A 318 29.42 22.45 -6.16
N ALA A 319 28.76 21.43 -6.72
CA ALA A 319 28.51 20.17 -6.02
C ALA A 319 29.85 19.45 -5.80
N VAL A 320 30.17 19.16 -4.55
CA VAL A 320 31.46 18.56 -4.11
C VAL A 320 31.29 17.12 -3.61
N ASP A 321 30.05 16.73 -3.33
CA ASP A 321 29.56 15.36 -3.18
C ASP A 321 28.02 15.43 -3.27
N LYS A 322 27.38 14.31 -3.62
CA LYS A 322 25.93 14.17 -3.71
C LYS A 322 25.50 12.89 -3.01
N SER A 323 24.39 12.97 -2.29
CA SER A 323 23.74 11.81 -1.67
C SER A 323 22.24 11.81 -1.95
N GLY A 324 21.64 10.63 -1.86
CA GLY A 324 20.25 10.43 -2.22
C GLY A 324 19.83 8.97 -2.18
N ASP A 325 18.52 8.74 -2.29
CA ASP A 325 17.94 7.40 -2.23
C ASP A 325 17.60 6.86 -3.63
N LEU A 326 17.27 5.57 -3.69
CA LEU A 326 16.64 4.94 -4.86
C LEU A 326 15.39 5.70 -5.29
N LEU A 327 15.11 5.73 -6.60
CA LEU A 327 13.93 6.39 -7.18
C LEU A 327 12.61 5.80 -6.63
N SER A 328 12.60 4.51 -6.28
CA SER A 328 11.49 3.84 -5.58
C SER A 328 11.23 4.39 -4.17
N GLY A 329 12.19 5.11 -3.59
CA GLY A 329 12.07 5.85 -2.32
C GLY A 329 11.03 6.95 -2.36
N LEU A 330 10.77 7.56 -3.54
CA LEU A 330 9.76 8.61 -3.71
C LEU A 330 8.31 8.10 -3.59
N VAL A 331 8.09 6.78 -3.63
CA VAL A 331 6.77 6.16 -3.48
C VAL A 331 6.37 6.15 -1.99
N THR A 332 5.86 7.29 -1.53
CA THR A 332 5.48 7.56 -0.13
C THR A 332 4.04 8.04 0.00
N SER A 333 3.45 7.91 1.19
CA SER A 333 2.16 8.53 1.51
C SER A 333 2.19 10.07 1.47
N SER A 334 3.35 10.71 1.66
CA SER A 334 3.49 12.17 1.54
C SER A 334 3.41 12.65 0.09
N ASN A 335 3.95 11.89 -0.87
CA ASN A 335 3.83 12.20 -2.30
C ASN A 335 2.49 11.77 -2.88
N PHE A 336 1.84 10.74 -2.30
CA PHE A 336 0.57 10.18 -2.77
C PHE A 336 -0.54 10.20 -1.67
N PRO A 337 -0.89 11.38 -1.11
CA PRO A 337 -1.74 11.50 0.09
C PRO A 337 -3.23 11.19 -0.16
N TYR A 338 -3.68 11.16 -1.41
CA TYR A 338 -5.05 10.73 -1.78
C TYR A 338 -5.30 9.22 -1.62
N TYR A 339 -4.30 8.44 -1.17
CA TYR A 339 -4.42 7.02 -0.85
C TYR A 339 -4.14 6.71 0.64
N PRO A 340 -4.90 7.30 1.59
CA PRO A 340 -4.61 7.17 3.01
C PRO A 340 -4.96 5.78 3.57
N ASN A 341 -3.97 5.14 4.20
CA ASN A 341 -4.03 4.03 5.17
C ASN A 341 -4.72 2.69 4.79
N THR A 342 -5.71 2.64 3.90
CA THR A 342 -6.35 1.38 3.44
C THR A 342 -5.92 0.93 2.04
N LEU A 343 -4.98 1.63 1.39
CA LEU A 343 -4.43 1.26 0.07
C LEU A 343 -2.90 1.11 0.05
N SER A 344 -2.31 0.78 1.21
CA SER A 344 -0.87 0.53 1.38
C SER A 344 -0.31 -0.49 0.38
N THR A 345 -1.08 -1.53 0.06
CA THR A 345 -0.76 -2.59 -0.90
C THR A 345 -0.43 -2.07 -2.30
N MET A 346 -1.11 -1.01 -2.76
CA MET A 346 -0.85 -0.44 -4.10
C MET A 346 0.46 0.37 -4.14
N LEU A 347 0.75 1.16 -3.10
CA LEU A 347 2.04 1.84 -2.99
C LEU A 347 3.20 0.86 -2.82
N ILE A 348 3.00 -0.25 -2.08
CA ILE A 348 3.96 -1.36 -1.99
C ILE A 348 4.19 -1.98 -3.37
N ARG A 349 3.13 -2.32 -4.11
CA ARG A 349 3.24 -2.92 -5.46
C ARG A 349 3.96 -2.00 -6.46
N VAL A 350 3.65 -0.70 -6.45
CA VAL A 350 4.37 0.29 -7.28
C VAL A 350 5.83 0.39 -6.87
N LYS A 351 6.14 0.45 -5.57
CA LYS A 351 7.52 0.50 -5.06
C LYS A 351 8.32 -0.76 -5.42
N GLN A 352 7.70 -1.94 -5.37
CA GLN A 352 8.27 -3.20 -5.85
C GLN A 352 8.56 -3.12 -7.36
N MET A 353 7.62 -2.69 -8.20
CA MET A 353 7.86 -2.54 -9.64
C MET A 353 9.00 -1.57 -9.98
N PHE A 354 9.17 -0.47 -9.22
CA PHE A 354 10.34 0.40 -9.37
C PHE A 354 11.64 -0.30 -8.92
N ASN A 355 11.64 -1.04 -7.82
CA ASN A 355 12.81 -1.84 -7.41
C ASN A 355 13.18 -2.90 -8.47
N ASP A 356 12.18 -3.58 -9.04
CA ASP A 356 12.36 -4.57 -10.10
C ASP A 356 12.93 -3.93 -11.37
N ALA A 357 12.35 -2.83 -11.85
CA ALA A 357 12.86 -2.12 -13.03
C ALA A 357 14.28 -1.55 -12.83
N ILE A 358 14.63 -1.14 -11.61
CA ILE A 358 15.99 -0.73 -11.25
C ILE A 358 16.95 -1.93 -11.24
N ARG A 359 16.56 -3.07 -10.65
CA ARG A 359 17.37 -4.30 -10.64
C ARG A 359 17.58 -4.83 -12.06
N ASP A 360 16.52 -4.95 -12.85
CA ASP A 360 16.55 -5.34 -14.26
C ASP A 360 17.49 -4.42 -15.07
N TYR A 361 17.55 -3.12 -14.76
CA TYR A 361 18.49 -2.19 -15.39
C TYR A 361 19.95 -2.49 -15.02
N TYR A 362 20.26 -2.77 -13.74
CA TYR A 362 21.61 -3.19 -13.35
C TYR A 362 21.99 -4.54 -13.99
N GLU A 363 21.14 -5.56 -13.90
CA GLU A 363 21.42 -6.92 -14.40
C GLU A 363 21.71 -6.96 -15.90
N ARG A 364 21.00 -6.15 -16.71
CA ARG A 364 21.23 -6.03 -18.17
C ARG A 364 22.55 -5.36 -18.55
N ASN A 365 23.19 -4.66 -17.62
CA ASN A 365 24.50 -4.02 -17.81
C ASN A 365 25.65 -4.79 -17.10
N ILE A 366 25.38 -5.98 -16.56
CA ILE A 366 26.43 -6.87 -16.03
C ILE A 366 27.06 -7.66 -17.19
N HIS A 367 28.37 -7.50 -17.36
CA HIS A 367 29.20 -8.26 -18.28
C HIS A 367 30.17 -9.11 -17.46
N ARG A 368 29.92 -10.42 -17.41
CA ARG A 368 30.74 -11.38 -16.67
C ARG A 368 31.88 -11.90 -17.54
N GLY A 369 33.06 -12.03 -16.93
CA GLY A 369 34.25 -12.61 -17.57
C GLY A 369 35.46 -12.50 -16.63
N CYS A 370 36.64 -12.95 -17.08
CA CYS A 370 37.84 -12.78 -16.29
C CYS A 370 38.32 -11.33 -16.29
N THR A 371 38.42 -10.72 -15.10
CA THR A 371 38.79 -9.30 -14.96
C THR A 371 40.27 -9.06 -14.61
N GLN A 372 41.11 -10.10 -14.54
CA GLN A 372 42.52 -10.00 -14.15
C GLN A 372 43.44 -9.76 -15.37
N PRO A 373 44.09 -8.58 -15.53
CA PRO A 373 44.81 -8.22 -16.77
C PRO A 373 46.08 -9.03 -17.10
N LYS A 374 46.40 -10.06 -16.31
CA LYS A 374 47.55 -10.97 -16.51
C LYS A 374 47.13 -12.41 -16.82
N SER A 375 45.83 -12.72 -16.79
CA SER A 375 45.30 -14.04 -17.13
C SER A 375 45.18 -14.19 -18.65
N SER A 376 45.44 -15.39 -19.16
CA SER A 376 45.40 -15.70 -20.60
C SER A 376 44.01 -15.58 -21.24
N ASN A 377 42.96 -15.55 -20.41
CA ASN A 377 41.56 -15.39 -20.77
C ASN A 377 40.96 -14.08 -20.27
N PHE A 378 41.78 -13.05 -19.99
CA PHE A 378 41.31 -11.72 -19.61
C PHE A 378 40.32 -11.15 -20.64
N GLU A 379 39.15 -10.74 -20.17
CA GLU A 379 38.08 -10.14 -20.98
C GLU A 379 37.95 -8.66 -20.65
N PHE A 380 38.32 -7.80 -21.62
CA PHE A 380 38.31 -6.35 -21.44
C PHE A 380 36.90 -5.77 -21.27
N ALA A 381 35.87 -6.44 -21.79
CA ALA A 381 34.48 -6.03 -21.62
C ALA A 381 33.87 -6.42 -20.25
N ALA A 382 34.57 -7.21 -19.43
CA ALA A 382 34.03 -7.72 -18.17
C ALA A 382 34.03 -6.65 -17.07
N ASN A 383 32.86 -6.38 -16.49
CA ASN A 383 32.67 -5.52 -15.32
C ASN A 383 32.27 -6.29 -14.05
N VAL A 384 32.20 -7.63 -14.12
CA VAL A 384 32.06 -8.53 -12.97
C VAL A 384 32.96 -9.76 -13.18
N ASP A 385 33.80 -10.06 -12.19
CA ASP A 385 34.67 -11.24 -12.18
C ASP A 385 33.82 -12.53 -12.13
N ASP A 386 33.98 -13.39 -13.13
CA ASP A 386 33.36 -14.72 -13.18
C ASP A 386 34.18 -15.80 -12.47
N GLY A 387 35.39 -15.48 -11.99
CA GLY A 387 36.32 -16.40 -11.35
C GLY A 387 37.13 -17.27 -12.33
N SER A 388 36.93 -17.15 -13.64
CA SER A 388 37.63 -17.97 -14.66
C SER A 388 39.11 -17.61 -14.83
N CYS A 389 39.59 -16.53 -14.20
CA CYS A 389 40.96 -16.02 -14.37
C CYS A 389 42.08 -17.00 -13.99
N CYS A 390 41.81 -17.96 -13.10
CA CYS A 390 42.82 -18.86 -12.56
C CYS A 390 42.74 -20.24 -13.22
N ASN A 391 43.20 -20.35 -14.48
CA ASN A 391 43.23 -21.60 -15.26
C ASN A 391 44.19 -22.69 -14.74
N SER A 392 44.60 -22.62 -13.47
CA SER A 392 45.23 -23.72 -12.73
C SER A 392 44.40 -24.04 -11.49
N ILE A 393 43.70 -25.17 -11.51
CA ILE A 393 43.05 -25.73 -10.32
C ILE A 393 44.14 -26.35 -9.42
N THR A 394 44.71 -25.53 -8.55
CA THR A 394 45.38 -25.98 -7.32
C THR A 394 44.34 -26.14 -6.21
N SER A 395 44.64 -26.95 -5.19
CA SER A 395 43.70 -27.24 -4.08
C SER A 395 43.12 -25.97 -3.46
N ASP A 396 43.98 -24.99 -3.20
CA ASP A 396 43.66 -23.73 -2.52
C ASP A 396 42.70 -22.83 -3.32
N ASN A 397 42.67 -22.97 -4.66
CA ASN A 397 41.69 -22.26 -5.49
C ASN A 397 40.28 -22.85 -5.33
N LEU A 398 40.15 -24.16 -5.09
CA LEU A 398 38.86 -24.81 -4.93
C LEU A 398 38.16 -24.35 -3.65
N GLU A 399 38.89 -24.23 -2.54
CA GLU A 399 38.35 -23.74 -1.26
C GLU A 399 37.81 -22.31 -1.38
N ARG A 400 38.55 -21.40 -2.02
CA ARG A 400 38.10 -20.01 -2.24
C ARG A 400 36.97 -19.87 -3.25
N ILE A 401 36.86 -20.79 -4.21
CA ILE A 401 35.70 -20.89 -5.11
C ILE A 401 34.48 -21.38 -4.33
N ILE A 402 34.65 -22.35 -3.41
CA ILE A 402 33.59 -22.82 -2.52
C ILE A 402 33.13 -21.69 -1.59
N GLU A 403 34.03 -20.97 -0.91
CA GLU A 403 33.67 -19.81 -0.06
C GLU A 403 32.86 -18.75 -0.84
N ARG A 404 33.29 -18.42 -2.07
CA ARG A 404 32.56 -17.47 -2.93
C ARG A 404 31.19 -18.01 -3.33
N GLN A 405 31.10 -19.27 -3.74
CA GLN A 405 29.83 -19.91 -4.10
C GLN A 405 28.89 -20.06 -2.90
N GLU A 406 29.38 -20.41 -1.71
CA GLU A 406 28.57 -20.46 -0.49
C GLU A 406 28.04 -19.07 -0.10
N THR A 407 28.86 -18.03 -0.28
CA THR A 407 28.44 -16.63 -0.06
C THR A 407 27.37 -16.20 -1.07
N GLU A 408 27.55 -16.49 -2.36
CA GLU A 408 26.55 -16.21 -3.40
C GLU A 408 25.27 -17.02 -3.20
N ILE A 409 25.37 -18.31 -2.84
CA ILE A 409 24.24 -19.19 -2.51
C ILE A 409 23.52 -18.70 -1.24
N SER A 410 24.24 -18.16 -0.25
CA SER A 410 23.64 -17.56 0.95
C SER A 410 22.85 -16.28 0.60
N LEU A 411 23.42 -15.42 -0.25
CA LEU A 411 22.76 -14.22 -0.75
C LEU A 411 21.53 -14.57 -1.61
N PHE A 412 21.63 -15.57 -2.50
CA PHE A 412 20.51 -16.09 -3.29
C PHE A 412 19.43 -16.73 -2.42
N LYS A 413 19.78 -17.43 -1.33
CA LYS A 413 18.80 -17.92 -0.35
C LYS A 413 18.10 -16.76 0.35
N GLN A 414 18.83 -15.71 0.74
CA GLN A 414 18.25 -14.53 1.37
C GLN A 414 17.31 -13.75 0.42
N GLN A 415 17.70 -13.58 -0.85
CA GLN A 415 16.84 -13.00 -1.88
C GLN A 415 15.64 -13.89 -2.20
N THR A 416 15.81 -15.21 -2.30
CA THR A 416 14.72 -16.17 -2.51
C THR A 416 13.71 -16.08 -1.37
N VAL A 417 14.15 -16.13 -0.11
CA VAL A 417 13.26 -15.98 1.07
C VAL A 417 12.55 -14.61 1.07
N TYR A 418 13.22 -13.54 0.64
CA TYR A 418 12.58 -12.22 0.50
C TYR A 418 11.51 -12.22 -0.61
N LEU A 419 11.79 -12.81 -1.77
CA LEU A 419 10.85 -12.92 -2.88
C LEU A 419 9.67 -13.85 -2.55
N GLU A 420 9.94 -15.00 -1.94
CA GLU A 420 8.92 -15.94 -1.44
C GLU A 420 8.04 -15.31 -0.37
N SER A 421 8.61 -14.52 0.54
CA SER A 421 7.84 -13.76 1.55
C SER A 421 6.91 -12.74 0.89
N ASN A 422 7.41 -11.92 -0.04
CA ASN A 422 6.58 -10.95 -0.78
C ASN A 422 5.49 -11.64 -1.64
N HIS A 423 5.83 -12.73 -2.33
CA HIS A 423 4.90 -13.51 -3.16
C HIS A 423 3.85 -14.23 -2.31
N SER A 424 4.23 -14.74 -1.14
CA SER A 424 3.29 -15.32 -0.17
C SER A 424 2.37 -14.25 0.41
N MET A 425 2.88 -13.07 0.74
CA MET A 425 2.08 -11.93 1.19
C MET A 425 1.06 -11.48 0.12
N MET A 426 1.44 -11.42 -1.15
CA MET A 426 0.48 -11.17 -2.25
C MET A 426 -0.58 -12.27 -2.39
N LYS A 427 -0.21 -13.55 -2.24
CA LYS A 427 -1.16 -14.67 -2.26
C LYS A 427 -2.13 -14.65 -1.09
N ILE A 428 -1.63 -14.35 0.12
CA ILE A 428 -2.45 -14.18 1.32
C ILE A 428 -3.43 -13.03 1.14
N GLN A 429 -2.98 -11.87 0.65
CA GLN A 429 -3.88 -10.74 0.40
C GLN A 429 -4.97 -11.07 -0.63
N ASN A 430 -4.64 -11.78 -1.71
CA ASN A 430 -5.63 -12.21 -2.71
C ASN A 430 -6.66 -13.19 -2.11
N LEU A 431 -6.21 -14.09 -1.23
CA LEU A 431 -7.10 -15.00 -0.50
C LEU A 431 -8.00 -14.22 0.47
N GLU A 432 -7.48 -13.26 1.23
CA GLU A 432 -8.25 -12.37 2.12
C GLU A 432 -9.31 -11.58 1.36
N ASP A 433 -8.95 -10.96 0.23
CA ASP A 433 -9.88 -10.21 -0.63
C ASP A 433 -11.01 -11.09 -1.17
N ASN A 434 -10.71 -12.35 -1.51
CA ASN A 434 -11.70 -13.31 -1.97
C ASN A 434 -12.55 -13.88 -0.83
N PHE A 435 -11.98 -14.06 0.35
CA PHE A 435 -12.71 -14.44 1.56
C PHE A 435 -13.72 -13.34 1.95
N GLY A 436 -13.32 -12.07 1.94
CA GLY A 436 -14.20 -10.94 2.19
C GLY A 436 -15.38 -10.83 1.20
N LYS A 437 -15.15 -11.15 -0.08
CA LYS A 437 -16.22 -11.25 -1.09
C LYS A 437 -17.19 -12.40 -0.77
N LEU A 438 -16.66 -13.58 -0.42
CA LEU A 438 -17.47 -14.75 -0.05
C LEU A 438 -18.30 -14.49 1.21
N THR A 439 -17.71 -13.95 2.28
CA THR A 439 -18.44 -13.60 3.50
C THR A 439 -19.50 -12.52 3.26
N LYS A 440 -19.27 -11.57 2.35
CA LYS A 440 -20.33 -10.62 1.93
C LYS A 440 -21.48 -11.34 1.22
N GLN A 441 -21.17 -12.24 0.29
CA GLN A 441 -22.19 -13.02 -0.43
C GLN A 441 -22.97 -13.95 0.52
N GLU A 442 -22.29 -14.59 1.48
CA GLU A 442 -22.90 -15.43 2.52
C GLU A 442 -23.89 -14.64 3.37
N ASN A 443 -23.53 -13.43 3.83
CA ASN A 443 -24.44 -12.53 4.53
C ASN A 443 -25.64 -12.11 3.66
N GLU A 444 -25.42 -11.78 2.39
CA GLU A 444 -26.50 -11.47 1.43
C GLU A 444 -27.41 -12.67 1.14
N HIS A 445 -26.91 -13.90 1.25
CA HIS A 445 -27.70 -15.13 1.13
C HIS A 445 -28.48 -15.41 2.43
N SER A 446 -27.88 -15.23 3.59
CA SER A 446 -28.51 -15.40 4.91
C SER A 446 -29.76 -14.52 5.05
N VAL A 447 -29.65 -13.22 4.72
CA VAL A 447 -30.81 -12.29 4.75
C VAL A 447 -31.92 -12.69 3.76
N LYS A 448 -31.58 -13.34 2.64
CA LYS A 448 -32.59 -13.87 1.69
C LYS A 448 -33.30 -15.10 2.27
N ILE A 449 -32.57 -15.97 2.98
CA ILE A 449 -33.14 -17.15 3.66
C ILE A 449 -34.09 -16.70 4.77
N GLU A 450 -33.67 -15.80 5.65
CA GLU A 450 -34.51 -15.28 6.76
C GLU A 450 -35.83 -14.66 6.25
N ASN A 451 -35.79 -13.96 5.11
CA ASN A 451 -36.98 -13.39 4.47
C ASN A 451 -37.87 -14.45 3.79
N CYS A 452 -37.28 -15.52 3.24
CA CYS A 452 -38.03 -16.70 2.76
C CYS A 452 -38.73 -17.41 3.93
N GLU A 453 -38.04 -17.62 5.05
CA GLU A 453 -38.61 -18.28 6.24
C GLU A 453 -39.80 -17.49 6.80
N LYS A 454 -39.68 -16.16 6.96
CA LYS A 454 -40.79 -15.28 7.34
C LYS A 454 -41.98 -15.42 6.39
N SER A 455 -41.73 -15.41 5.08
CA SER A 455 -42.77 -15.57 4.06
C SER A 455 -43.46 -16.94 4.14
N LEU A 456 -42.69 -17.99 4.38
CA LEU A 456 -43.19 -19.37 4.47
C LEU A 456 -44.00 -19.60 5.75
N ILE A 457 -43.63 -18.95 6.87
CA ILE A 457 -44.44 -18.89 8.09
C ILE A 457 -45.78 -18.20 7.80
N THR A 458 -45.79 -17.05 7.13
CA THR A 458 -47.04 -16.35 6.76
C THR A 458 -47.96 -17.22 5.88
N ILE A 459 -47.40 -17.92 4.90
CA ILE A 459 -48.16 -18.86 4.04
C ILE A 459 -48.71 -20.04 4.87
N SER A 460 -47.95 -20.57 5.82
CA SER A 460 -48.39 -21.63 6.72
C SER A 460 -49.59 -21.18 7.58
N THR A 461 -49.53 -19.98 8.17
CA THR A 461 -50.65 -19.41 8.93
C THR A 461 -51.90 -19.25 8.05
N ALA A 462 -51.77 -18.65 6.86
CA ALA A 462 -52.90 -18.45 5.95
C ALA A 462 -53.53 -19.78 5.48
N ASN A 463 -52.72 -20.82 5.26
CA ASN A 463 -53.23 -22.16 4.91
C ASN A 463 -53.98 -22.80 6.08
N ASN A 464 -53.54 -22.60 7.33
CA ASN A 464 -54.24 -23.09 8.51
C ASN A 464 -55.58 -22.36 8.73
N GLU A 465 -55.61 -21.03 8.53
CA GLU A 465 -56.84 -20.23 8.57
C GLU A 465 -57.85 -20.68 7.50
N LEU A 466 -57.39 -20.90 6.26
CA LEU A 466 -58.21 -21.44 5.18
C LEU A 466 -58.74 -22.86 5.50
N ALA A 467 -57.92 -23.71 6.12
CA ALA A 467 -58.35 -25.06 6.54
C ALA A 467 -59.44 -25.02 7.63
N MET A 468 -59.38 -24.05 8.55
CA MET A 468 -60.46 -23.83 9.53
C MET A 468 -61.75 -23.38 8.84
N ALA A 469 -61.68 -22.37 7.97
CA ALA A 469 -62.85 -21.86 7.24
C ALA A 469 -63.53 -22.95 6.39
N VAL A 470 -62.76 -23.79 5.70
CA VAL A 470 -63.28 -24.94 4.93
C VAL A 470 -63.93 -26.00 5.84
N ALA A 471 -63.44 -26.18 7.08
CA ALA A 471 -64.08 -27.08 8.05
C ALA A 471 -65.39 -26.50 8.61
N GLU A 472 -65.47 -25.18 8.82
CA GLU A 472 -66.69 -24.49 9.23
C GLU A 472 -67.76 -24.54 8.12
N ASP A 473 -67.40 -24.22 6.87
CA ASP A 473 -68.29 -24.34 5.71
C ASP A 473 -68.79 -25.77 5.50
N LYS A 474 -67.91 -26.77 5.66
CA LYS A 474 -68.30 -28.19 5.60
C LYS A 474 -69.33 -28.56 6.67
N ASN A 475 -69.13 -28.11 7.92
CA ASN A 475 -70.10 -28.29 8.99
C ASN A 475 -71.42 -27.55 8.68
N MET A 476 -71.36 -26.34 8.12
CA MET A 476 -72.55 -25.58 7.73
C MET A 476 -73.33 -26.26 6.59
N LEU A 477 -72.65 -26.91 5.65
CA LEU A 477 -73.28 -27.74 4.61
C LEU A 477 -73.92 -29.00 5.19
N SER A 478 -73.24 -29.75 6.05
CA SER A 478 -73.82 -30.95 6.68
C SER A 478 -75.12 -30.59 7.42
N ASN A 479 -75.07 -29.58 8.30
CA ASN A 479 -76.23 -29.08 9.04
C ASN A 479 -77.38 -28.52 8.15
N LYS A 480 -77.17 -28.35 6.84
CA LYS A 480 -78.22 -28.04 5.86
C LYS A 480 -78.72 -29.30 5.15
N ILE A 481 -77.84 -30.24 4.81
CA ILE A 481 -78.18 -31.54 4.23
C ILE A 481 -79.05 -32.33 5.22
N ASP A 482 -78.62 -32.46 6.48
CA ASP A 482 -79.37 -33.16 7.54
C ASP A 482 -80.81 -32.62 7.67
N LYS A 483 -80.99 -31.30 7.51
CA LYS A 483 -82.32 -30.63 7.55
C LYS A 483 -83.15 -30.89 6.30
N LEU A 484 -82.54 -30.96 5.12
CA LEU A 484 -83.22 -31.28 3.87
C LEU A 484 -83.64 -32.76 3.83
N GLU A 485 -82.81 -33.67 4.34
CA GLU A 485 -83.15 -35.08 4.51
C GLU A 485 -84.37 -35.26 5.43
N ASN A 486 -84.35 -34.64 6.61
CA ASN A 486 -85.50 -34.64 7.54
C ASN A 486 -86.79 -34.07 6.90
N ILE A 487 -86.69 -33.05 6.04
CA ILE A 487 -87.85 -32.51 5.31
C ILE A 487 -88.32 -33.49 4.23
N CYS A 488 -87.40 -34.15 3.53
CA CYS A 488 -87.70 -35.15 2.51
C CYS A 488 -88.41 -36.36 3.12
N ASP A 489 -87.89 -36.89 4.24
CA ASP A 489 -88.51 -37.98 5.00
C ASP A 489 -89.92 -37.63 5.46
N LEU A 490 -90.14 -36.42 5.97
CA LEU A 490 -91.47 -35.95 6.37
C LEU A 490 -92.43 -35.91 5.18
N GLN A 491 -92.00 -35.38 4.03
CA GLN A 491 -92.82 -35.33 2.81
C GLN A 491 -93.09 -36.73 2.24
N GLN A 492 -92.10 -37.63 2.24
CA GLN A 492 -92.24 -39.00 1.75
C GLN A 492 -93.19 -39.82 2.64
N ASN A 493 -93.12 -39.66 3.96
CA ASN A 493 -94.07 -40.26 4.89
C ASN A 493 -95.48 -39.67 4.74
N GLU A 494 -95.62 -38.36 4.51
CA GLU A 494 -96.93 -37.74 4.24
C GLU A 494 -97.53 -38.23 2.92
N MET A 495 -96.74 -38.35 1.85
CA MET A 495 -97.17 -38.91 0.56
C MET A 495 -97.57 -40.39 0.70
N LYS A 496 -96.78 -41.21 1.40
CA LYS A 496 -97.11 -42.62 1.66
C LYS A 496 -98.41 -42.76 2.48
N GLY A 497 -98.62 -41.88 3.46
CA GLY A 497 -99.86 -41.80 4.25
C GLY A 497 -101.08 -41.27 3.49
N LYS A 498 -100.88 -40.55 2.36
CA LYS A 498 -101.94 -40.18 1.41
C LYS A 498 -102.22 -41.33 0.43
N LEU A 499 -101.20 -42.00 -0.07
CA LEU A 499 -101.31 -43.13 -1.00
C LEU A 499 -102.08 -44.29 -0.36
N GLY A 500 -101.70 -44.74 0.84
CA GLY A 500 -102.42 -45.81 1.55
C GLY A 500 -103.88 -45.51 1.87
N LYS A 501 -104.27 -44.23 1.98
CA LYS A 501 -105.69 -43.83 2.09
C LYS A 501 -106.43 -43.96 0.76
N LEU A 502 -105.77 -43.65 -0.34
CA LEU A 502 -106.31 -43.77 -1.70
C LEU A 502 -106.43 -45.24 -2.11
N GLU A 503 -105.43 -46.06 -1.78
CA GLU A 503 -105.42 -47.51 -1.98
C GLU A 503 -106.60 -48.17 -1.24
N ASN A 504 -106.73 -47.97 0.08
CA ASN A 504 -107.86 -48.48 0.87
C ASN A 504 -109.23 -47.97 0.35
N GLN A 505 -109.29 -46.73 -0.16
CA GLN A 505 -110.53 -46.17 -0.73
C GLN A 505 -110.89 -46.78 -2.09
N THR A 506 -109.89 -47.17 -2.88
CA THR A 506 -110.06 -47.86 -4.17
C THR A 506 -110.40 -49.33 -3.96
N GLU A 507 -109.71 -50.01 -3.03
CA GLU A 507 -109.98 -51.40 -2.64
C GLU A 507 -111.42 -51.55 -2.14
N LYS A 508 -111.89 -50.66 -1.26
CA LYS A 508 -113.30 -50.64 -0.84
C LYS A 508 -114.28 -50.37 -2.00
N GLN A 509 -113.93 -49.53 -2.97
CA GLN A 509 -114.76 -49.33 -4.16
C GLN A 509 -114.81 -50.59 -5.04
N ILE A 510 -113.74 -51.39 -5.07
CA ILE A 510 -113.73 -52.71 -5.72
C ILE A 510 -114.63 -53.68 -4.94
N GLU A 511 -114.53 -53.77 -3.61
CA GLU A 511 -115.44 -54.59 -2.78
C GLU A 511 -116.92 -54.24 -3.01
N ASP A 512 -117.27 -52.95 -3.01
CA ASP A 512 -118.64 -52.48 -3.27
C ASP A 512 -119.11 -52.84 -4.69
N ILE A 513 -118.21 -52.87 -5.69
CA ILE A 513 -118.50 -53.31 -7.06
C ILE A 513 -118.63 -54.83 -7.16
N GLU A 514 -117.73 -55.60 -6.55
CA GLU A 514 -117.75 -57.07 -6.55
C GLU A 514 -118.97 -57.62 -5.81
N MET A 515 -119.37 -57.01 -4.70
CA MET A 515 -120.63 -57.32 -4.01
C MET A 515 -121.85 -57.01 -4.90
N ASN A 516 -121.85 -55.89 -5.62
CA ASN A 516 -122.94 -55.51 -6.53
C ASN A 516 -123.01 -56.42 -7.77
N LEU A 517 -121.87 -56.86 -8.29
CA LEU A 517 -121.77 -57.89 -9.33
C LEU A 517 -122.21 -59.26 -8.82
N SER A 518 -121.77 -59.68 -7.64
CA SER A 518 -122.17 -60.95 -7.02
C SER A 518 -123.67 -61.03 -6.78
N ASN A 519 -124.28 -59.96 -6.26
CA ASN A 519 -125.73 -59.86 -6.09
C ASN A 519 -126.48 -59.94 -7.43
N LYS A 520 -125.93 -59.37 -8.51
CA LYS A 520 -126.49 -59.51 -9.88
C LYS A 520 -126.31 -60.92 -10.44
N ILE A 521 -125.17 -61.56 -10.21
CA ILE A 521 -124.89 -62.95 -10.62
C ILE A 521 -125.84 -63.90 -9.89
N GLU A 522 -125.99 -63.78 -8.57
CA GLU A 522 -126.93 -64.61 -7.80
C GLU A 522 -128.39 -64.39 -8.26
N THR A 523 -128.74 -63.16 -8.67
CA THR A 523 -130.05 -62.86 -9.28
C THR A 523 -130.19 -63.50 -10.66
N LEU A 524 -129.13 -63.56 -11.47
CA LEU A 524 -129.13 -64.22 -12.78
C LEU A 524 -129.17 -65.76 -12.64
N GLU A 525 -128.41 -66.35 -11.73
CA GLU A 525 -128.39 -67.78 -11.45
C GLU A 525 -129.74 -68.28 -10.91
N LYS A 526 -130.38 -67.53 -9.99
CA LYS A 526 -131.75 -67.81 -9.54
C LYS A 526 -132.78 -67.76 -10.67
N ASN A 527 -132.54 -66.97 -11.73
CA ASN A 527 -133.35 -66.99 -12.95
C ASN A 527 -132.97 -68.14 -13.91
N HIS A 528 -131.71 -68.61 -13.89
CA HIS A 528 -131.21 -69.55 -14.89
C HIS A 528 -131.51 -71.03 -14.60
N VAL A 529 -131.79 -71.39 -13.33
CA VAL A 529 -132.18 -72.77 -12.94
C VAL A 529 -133.59 -73.15 -13.44
N LEU A 530 -134.39 -72.19 -13.94
CA LEU A 530 -135.77 -72.42 -14.39
C LEU A 530 -135.94 -72.70 -15.90
N ASN A 531 -134.88 -72.65 -16.72
CA ASN A 531 -134.91 -73.11 -18.12
C ASN A 531 -133.54 -73.61 -18.57
N GLY A 532 -133.47 -74.84 -19.06
CA GLY A 532 -132.23 -75.42 -19.60
C GLY A 532 -132.27 -75.58 -21.12
N ASN A 533 -131.12 -75.45 -21.78
CA ASN A 533 -130.80 -76.27 -22.95
C ASN A 533 -129.29 -76.31 -23.26
N GLN A 534 -128.95 -77.10 -24.27
CA GLN A 534 -127.62 -77.66 -24.62
C GLN A 534 -126.58 -76.66 -25.21
N ILE A 535 -125.41 -77.22 -25.57
CA ILE A 535 -124.29 -76.66 -26.37
C ILE A 535 -123.30 -75.81 -25.53
N GLY A 536 -121.96 -75.93 -25.64
CA GLY A 536 -121.10 -76.85 -26.40
C GLY A 536 -119.95 -76.12 -27.15
N PHE A 537 -118.73 -76.71 -27.19
CA PHE A 537 -117.51 -76.20 -27.87
C PHE A 537 -116.88 -74.91 -27.26
N ARG A 538 -115.56 -74.60 -27.37
CA ARG A 538 -114.31 -75.38 -27.62
C ARG A 538 -113.05 -74.50 -27.38
N ASP A 539 -111.91 -75.11 -27.00
CA ASP A 539 -110.45 -74.80 -27.21
C ASP A 539 -109.88 -73.35 -27.24
N GLU A 540 -108.56 -73.27 -27.00
CA GLU A 540 -107.59 -72.19 -27.35
C GLU A 540 -107.61 -70.84 -26.58
N TYR A 541 -106.50 -70.11 -26.39
CA TYR A 541 -105.06 -70.45 -26.20
C TYR A 541 -104.31 -69.18 -25.70
N LEU A 542 -102.98 -69.25 -25.52
CA LEU A 542 -102.02 -68.14 -25.22
C LEU A 542 -102.12 -67.59 -23.77
N GLN A 543 -101.08 -67.53 -22.93
CA GLN A 543 -99.64 -67.18 -23.05
C GLN A 543 -99.31 -65.69 -22.86
N ASP A 544 -98.60 -65.44 -21.75
CA ASP A 544 -97.28 -64.79 -21.72
C ASP A 544 -97.15 -63.32 -22.17
N LYS A 545 -96.85 -62.41 -21.22
CA LYS A 545 -95.48 -61.86 -21.11
C LYS A 545 -95.17 -60.99 -19.89
N SER A 546 -93.99 -61.25 -19.32
CA SER A 546 -93.12 -60.23 -18.71
C SER A 546 -92.39 -59.48 -19.85
N PRO A 547 -92.04 -58.20 -19.69
CA PRO A 547 -90.71 -57.88 -19.16
C PRO A 547 -90.80 -56.77 -18.08
N ALA A 548 -89.87 -56.56 -17.12
CA ALA A 548 -88.41 -56.50 -17.20
C ALA A 548 -87.90 -55.30 -18.03
N ASP A 549 -87.19 -54.36 -17.38
CA ASP A 549 -85.79 -54.00 -17.64
C ASP A 549 -85.43 -52.68 -16.91
N ASP A 550 -84.12 -52.51 -16.67
CA ASP A 550 -83.39 -51.36 -16.08
C ASP A 550 -83.84 -50.79 -14.71
#